data_AF-A0A9D4C646-F1
#
_entry.id   AF-A0A9D4C646-F1
#
_cell.length_a   1.000
_cell.length_b   1.000
_cell.length_c   1.000
_cell.angle_alpha   90.00
_cell.angle_beta   90.00
_cell.angle_gamma   90.00
#
_symmetry.space_group_name_H-M   'P 1'
#
loop_
_entity.id
_entity.type
_entity.pdbx_description
1 polymer ?
#
loop_
_entity_poly.entity_id
_entity_poly.type
_entity_poly.pdbx_seq_one_letter_code
_entity_poly.pdbx_strand_id
1 'polypeptide(L)'
;MAANTNIFTEKQTNNWFKAYIALNWTKEGLTDFVVTELINVQKTVGSSCGQCFIQNLIPCPTQDVCKKRKRTNCSFHNSLQYKSCQTCTKVKQNITSLHRFNKPSWANTKAERWAIDPWEIGKCYLPRDGYSSVSSVQASDFNGVISIMLNCTHFQTCVSTACLSPPPPDKQCPLEKVRQIGRDVRHTANCKVTDADLQYFFLTLSTLLSDSVCLVHDPSATKARRKLSDLQNDRISLDDLGKLVIEANQILTQAKRFSEEAERTLKEGLDALEDKIQAGEQSIENKTQESINRIKQAANEKELDEYDRGIAGERLRA
;
A
#
# COMPACT_ATOMS: atom_id res chain seq x y z
N MET A 1 0.33 -25.93 37.81
CA MET A 1 -0.18 -24.71 37.17
C MET A 1 -0.39 -25.03 35.70
N ALA A 2 -1.60 -25.44 35.34
CA ALA A 2 -1.95 -25.76 33.97
C ALA A 2 -2.05 -24.46 33.16
N ALA A 3 -1.35 -24.40 32.04
CA ALA A 3 -1.37 -23.28 31.12
C ALA A 3 -2.79 -23.06 30.59
N ASN A 4 -3.32 -21.85 30.80
CA ASN A 4 -4.47 -21.32 30.08
C ASN A 4 -4.09 -21.13 28.60
N THR A 5 -4.03 -22.22 27.84
CA THR A 5 -3.94 -22.16 26.39
C THR A 5 -5.31 -21.83 25.83
N ASN A 6 -5.47 -20.54 25.51
CA ASN A 6 -6.39 -19.96 24.53
C ASN A 6 -7.33 -20.96 23.83
N ILE A 7 -8.54 -21.12 24.36
CA ILE A 7 -9.68 -21.60 23.58
C ILE A 7 -10.12 -20.42 22.69
N PHE A 8 -9.45 -20.24 21.56
CA PHE A 8 -9.98 -19.43 20.49
C PHE A 8 -11.18 -20.16 19.89
N THR A 9 -12.31 -19.48 19.67
CA THR A 9 -13.47 -20.12 19.05
C THR A 9 -13.29 -20.12 17.53
N GLU A 10 -13.31 -21.30 16.91
CA GLU A 10 -13.37 -21.53 15.46
C GLU A 10 -14.32 -20.55 14.73
N LYS A 11 -15.43 -20.20 15.39
CA LYS A 11 -16.43 -19.22 14.94
C LYS A 11 -15.87 -17.84 14.57
N GLN A 12 -15.00 -17.25 15.38
CA GLN A 12 -14.47 -15.90 15.12
C GLN A 12 -13.53 -15.85 13.92
N THR A 13 -12.79 -16.93 13.69
CA THR A 13 -11.94 -17.12 12.50
C THR A 13 -12.81 -17.31 11.25
N ASN A 14 -13.88 -18.11 11.35
CA ASN A 14 -14.84 -18.28 10.28
C ASN A 14 -15.53 -16.95 9.91
N ASN A 15 -15.88 -16.14 10.91
CA ASN A 15 -16.43 -14.81 10.68
C ASN A 15 -15.45 -13.88 9.96
N TRP A 16 -14.17 -13.91 10.34
CA TRP A 16 -13.13 -13.15 9.64
C TRP A 16 -13.01 -13.58 8.17
N PHE A 17 -13.05 -14.89 7.92
CA PHE A 17 -13.02 -15.42 6.56
C PHE A 17 -14.23 -14.96 5.73
N LYS A 18 -15.44 -15.02 6.30
CA LYS A 18 -16.67 -14.47 5.68
C LYS A 18 -16.52 -12.97 5.38
N ALA A 19 -15.99 -12.18 6.32
CA ALA A 19 -15.76 -10.75 6.12
C ALA A 19 -14.74 -10.49 4.99
N TYR A 20 -13.67 -11.26 4.93
CA TYR A 20 -12.67 -11.18 3.87
C TYR A 20 -13.27 -11.47 2.49
N ILE A 21 -14.08 -12.54 2.38
CA ILE A 21 -14.80 -12.88 1.14
C ILE A 21 -15.76 -11.76 0.75
N ALA A 22 -16.51 -11.23 1.70
CA ALA A 22 -17.45 -10.14 1.47
C ALA A 22 -16.74 -8.91 0.87
N LEU A 23 -15.54 -8.58 1.36
CA LEU A 23 -14.70 -7.52 0.78
C LEU A 23 -14.28 -7.84 -0.66
N ASN A 24 -13.87 -9.06 -0.96
CA ASN A 24 -13.47 -9.46 -2.32
C ASN A 24 -14.64 -9.38 -3.29
N TRP A 25 -15.82 -9.92 -2.95
CA TRP A 25 -16.98 -9.80 -3.83
C TRP A 25 -17.48 -8.37 -3.99
N THR A 26 -17.35 -7.55 -2.93
CA THR A 26 -17.62 -6.11 -3.06
C THR A 26 -16.62 -5.45 -4.02
N LYS A 27 -15.31 -5.76 -3.91
CA LYS A 27 -14.29 -5.28 -4.86
C LYS A 27 -14.68 -5.65 -6.29
N GLU A 28 -15.00 -6.91 -6.55
CA GLU A 28 -15.40 -7.40 -7.87
C GLU A 28 -16.61 -6.62 -8.40
N GLY A 29 -17.65 -6.47 -7.57
CA GLY A 29 -18.85 -5.72 -7.94
C GLY A 29 -18.59 -4.25 -8.27
N LEU A 30 -17.60 -3.64 -7.63
CA LEU A 30 -17.22 -2.24 -7.88
C LEU A 30 -16.23 -2.09 -9.05
N THR A 31 -15.51 -3.15 -9.43
CA THR A 31 -14.39 -3.05 -10.38
C THR A 31 -14.86 -2.64 -11.77
N ASP A 32 -15.89 -3.30 -12.31
CA ASP A 32 -16.40 -2.98 -13.66
C ASP A 32 -17.03 -1.59 -13.71
N PHE A 33 -17.74 -1.21 -12.63
CA PHE A 33 -18.27 0.13 -12.46
C PHE A 33 -17.16 1.18 -12.48
N VAL A 34 -16.08 0.98 -11.70
CA VAL A 34 -14.93 1.90 -11.67
C VAL A 34 -14.23 1.99 -13.02
N VAL A 35 -14.07 0.88 -13.74
CA VAL A 35 -13.50 0.89 -15.09
C VAL A 35 -14.35 1.73 -16.04
N THR A 36 -15.67 1.52 -16.02
CA THR A 36 -16.63 2.24 -16.86
C THR A 36 -16.61 3.74 -16.56
N GLU A 37 -16.65 4.11 -15.29
CA GLU A 37 -16.64 5.51 -14.89
C GLU A 37 -15.28 6.18 -15.08
N LEU A 38 -14.15 5.45 -14.99
CA LEU A 38 -12.85 6.01 -15.34
C LEU A 38 -12.77 6.38 -16.82
N ILE A 39 -13.43 5.64 -17.71
CA ILE A 39 -13.56 6.03 -19.12
C ILE A 39 -14.34 7.34 -19.23
N ASN A 40 -15.41 7.52 -18.46
CA ASN A 40 -16.17 8.78 -18.44
C ASN A 40 -15.33 9.93 -17.88
N VAL A 41 -14.59 9.71 -16.80
CA VAL A 41 -13.63 10.68 -16.24
C VAL A 41 -12.58 11.06 -17.27
N GLN A 42 -12.01 10.09 -18.01
CA GLN A 42 -11.04 10.37 -19.07
C GLN A 42 -11.63 11.27 -20.16
N LYS A 43 -12.88 11.03 -20.59
CA LYS A 43 -13.59 11.88 -21.55
C LYS A 43 -13.78 13.31 -21.02
N THR A 44 -14.14 13.46 -19.75
CA THR A 44 -14.33 14.77 -19.08
C THR A 44 -13.02 15.52 -18.89
N VAL A 45 -11.95 14.80 -18.55
CA VAL A 45 -10.61 15.36 -18.32
C VAL A 45 -9.95 15.76 -19.65
N GLY A 46 -10.23 15.00 -20.73
CA GLY A 46 -9.76 15.29 -22.08
C GLY A 46 -10.31 16.61 -22.62
N SER A 47 -9.48 17.35 -23.36
CA SER A 47 -9.91 18.55 -24.07
C SER A 47 -10.40 18.19 -25.48
N SER A 48 -11.58 18.65 -25.88
CA SER A 48 -12.01 18.64 -27.28
C SER A 48 -11.22 19.68 -28.09
N CYS A 49 -10.84 19.34 -29.32
CA CYS A 49 -10.32 20.32 -30.28
C CYS A 49 -11.49 20.90 -31.08
N GLY A 50 -11.77 22.20 -30.91
CA GLY A 50 -12.89 22.87 -31.57
C GLY A 50 -12.79 23.01 -33.10
N GLN A 51 -11.66 22.64 -33.72
CA GLN A 51 -11.46 22.74 -35.16
C GLN A 51 -11.66 21.43 -35.93
N CYS A 52 -11.63 20.27 -35.28
CA CYS A 52 -11.67 18.98 -35.99
C CYS A 52 -12.71 17.97 -35.47
N PHE A 53 -13.58 18.36 -34.52
CA PHE A 53 -14.66 17.52 -33.97
C PHE A 53 -14.24 16.14 -33.41
N ILE A 54 -12.93 15.86 -33.27
CA ILE A 54 -12.46 14.63 -32.66
C ILE A 54 -12.66 14.75 -31.13
N GLN A 55 -13.53 13.91 -30.60
CA GLN A 55 -13.67 13.67 -29.16
C GLN A 55 -12.47 12.85 -28.67
N ASN A 56 -11.96 13.14 -27.47
CA ASN A 56 -10.82 12.43 -26.84
C ASN A 56 -9.44 12.67 -27.47
N LEU A 57 -9.17 13.90 -27.89
CA LEU A 57 -7.83 14.29 -28.30
C LEU A 57 -6.97 14.68 -27.07
N ILE A 58 -6.08 13.77 -26.64
CA ILE A 58 -4.74 14.18 -26.19
C ILE A 58 -3.68 13.65 -27.16
N PRO A 59 -3.62 14.08 -28.43
CA PRO A 59 -2.35 14.23 -29.11
C PRO A 59 -1.96 15.68 -28.92
N CYS A 60 -0.89 15.87 -28.16
CA CYS A 60 -0.09 17.07 -28.32
C CYS A 60 0.15 17.26 -29.84
N PRO A 61 -0.28 18.37 -30.47
CA PRO A 61 -0.14 18.58 -31.92
C PRO A 61 1.32 18.56 -32.36
N THR A 62 2.25 18.56 -31.40
CA THR A 62 3.66 18.32 -31.61
C THR A 62 4.06 16.88 -31.27
N GLN A 63 3.44 15.87 -31.90
CA GLN A 63 3.99 14.50 -31.86
C GLN A 63 5.45 14.47 -32.29
N ASP A 64 5.86 15.39 -33.18
CA ASP A 64 7.24 15.55 -33.61
C ASP A 64 8.17 16.19 -32.57
N VAL A 65 7.69 17.11 -31.73
CA VAL A 65 8.53 17.73 -30.67
C VAL A 65 8.71 16.78 -29.48
N CYS A 66 7.72 15.93 -29.20
CA CYS A 66 7.83 14.91 -28.16
C CYS A 66 8.55 13.63 -28.62
N LYS A 67 8.46 13.23 -29.90
CA LYS A 67 9.17 12.04 -30.45
C LYS A 67 10.62 12.30 -30.85
N LYS A 68 10.99 13.50 -31.30
CA LYS A 68 12.38 13.79 -31.74
C LYS A 68 13.39 13.91 -30.59
N ARG A 69 12.93 14.06 -29.34
CA ARG A 69 13.76 13.90 -28.14
C ARG A 69 13.77 12.44 -27.67
N LYS A 70 14.21 11.52 -28.54
CA LYS A 70 14.52 10.13 -28.18
C LYS A 70 15.79 9.97 -27.34
N ARG A 71 16.39 11.07 -26.89
CA ARG A 71 17.50 11.07 -25.95
C ARG A 71 17.21 12.13 -24.89
N THR A 72 16.97 11.61 -23.68
CA THR A 72 17.06 12.29 -22.38
C THR A 72 16.29 13.60 -22.20
N ASN A 73 15.27 13.54 -21.35
CA ASN A 73 14.57 14.69 -20.75
C ASN A 73 13.60 15.44 -21.67
N CYS A 74 12.43 14.83 -21.89
CA CYS A 74 11.21 15.64 -21.93
C CYS A 74 11.05 16.30 -20.54
N SER A 75 11.00 17.63 -20.50
CA SER A 75 10.87 18.44 -19.27
C SER A 75 9.58 18.17 -18.48
N PHE A 76 8.72 17.32 -19.02
CA PHE A 76 7.60 16.68 -18.33
C PHE A 76 8.03 15.75 -17.17
N HIS A 77 9.22 15.14 -17.26
CA HIS A 77 9.61 14.02 -16.39
C HIS A 77 10.50 14.37 -15.19
N ASN A 78 10.99 15.61 -15.04
CA ASN A 78 12.04 15.87 -14.02
C ASN A 78 12.06 17.22 -13.28
N SER A 79 11.08 18.12 -13.41
CA SER A 79 11.02 19.25 -12.45
C SER A 79 9.65 19.91 -12.38
N LEU A 80 9.33 20.40 -11.19
CA LEU A 80 8.24 21.33 -10.89
C LEU A 80 8.40 22.72 -11.57
N GLN A 81 9.29 22.88 -12.56
CA GLN A 81 9.72 24.21 -13.03
C GLN A 81 9.78 24.45 -14.55
N TYR A 82 9.40 23.52 -15.44
CA TYR A 82 9.42 23.82 -16.90
C TYR A 82 8.12 23.50 -17.66
N LYS A 83 7.76 24.46 -18.53
CA LYS A 83 6.50 24.67 -19.25
C LYS A 83 5.84 23.38 -19.76
N SER A 84 4.79 22.95 -19.08
CA SER A 84 3.83 21.98 -19.64
C SER A 84 3.15 22.59 -20.86
N CYS A 85 2.88 21.79 -21.90
CA CYS A 85 2.05 22.29 -23.00
C CYS A 85 0.64 22.59 -22.49
N GLN A 86 -0.05 23.55 -23.10
CA GLN A 86 -1.35 24.04 -22.61
C GLN A 86 -2.37 22.90 -22.42
N THR A 87 -2.33 21.87 -23.26
CA THR A 87 -3.17 20.67 -23.14
C THR A 87 -2.85 19.87 -21.88
N CYS A 88 -1.57 19.55 -21.63
CA CYS A 88 -1.16 18.84 -20.42
C CYS A 88 -1.46 19.65 -19.15
N THR A 89 -1.33 20.98 -19.20
CA THR A 89 -1.72 21.86 -18.10
C THR A 89 -3.20 21.74 -17.80
N LYS A 90 -4.06 21.80 -18.82
CA LYS A 90 -5.53 21.66 -18.68
C LYS A 90 -5.93 20.30 -18.14
N VAL A 91 -5.37 19.23 -18.69
CA VAL A 91 -5.62 17.86 -18.19
C VAL A 91 -5.21 17.72 -16.73
N LYS A 92 -4.02 18.23 -16.36
CA LYS A 92 -3.56 18.24 -14.97
C LYS A 92 -4.49 19.04 -14.05
N GLN A 93 -4.96 20.19 -14.50
CA GLN A 93 -5.94 21.02 -13.78
C GLN A 93 -7.26 20.25 -13.58
N ASN A 94 -7.77 19.59 -14.62
CA ASN A 94 -9.01 18.81 -14.56
C ASN A 94 -8.89 17.61 -13.62
N ILE A 95 -7.78 16.86 -13.68
CA ILE A 95 -7.51 15.77 -12.73
C ILE A 95 -7.41 16.32 -11.30
N THR A 96 -6.75 17.48 -11.13
CA THR A 96 -6.62 18.12 -9.82
C THR A 96 -7.97 18.56 -9.28
N SER A 97 -8.82 19.19 -10.10
CA SER A 97 -10.15 19.65 -9.68
C SER A 97 -11.12 18.52 -9.36
N LEU A 98 -10.93 17.36 -9.99
CA LEU A 98 -11.68 16.15 -9.65
C LEU A 98 -11.11 15.44 -8.42
N HIS A 99 -9.95 15.83 -7.89
CA HIS A 99 -9.39 15.22 -6.70
C HIS A 99 -9.92 15.90 -5.44
N ARG A 100 -10.53 15.15 -4.52
CA ARG A 100 -11.15 15.63 -3.25
C ARG A 100 -10.29 16.66 -2.50
N PHE A 101 -8.99 16.42 -2.46
CA PHE A 101 -8.00 17.27 -1.77
C PHE A 101 -7.09 18.09 -2.68
N ASN A 102 -7.36 18.16 -4.00
CA ASN A 102 -6.46 18.80 -4.98
C ASN A 102 -5.00 18.29 -4.92
N LYS A 103 -4.78 17.03 -4.53
CA LYS A 103 -3.44 16.44 -4.33
C LYS A 103 -3.29 15.11 -5.06
N PRO A 104 -3.36 15.07 -6.40
CA PRO A 104 -3.23 13.82 -7.14
C PRO A 104 -1.83 13.20 -6.97
N SER A 105 -1.78 11.88 -7.00
CA SER A 105 -0.55 11.08 -6.88
C SER A 105 0.17 10.93 -8.21
N TRP A 106 0.83 12.00 -8.65
CA TRP A 106 1.53 12.05 -9.94
C TRP A 106 2.61 10.98 -10.11
N ALA A 107 3.20 10.48 -9.01
CA ALA A 107 4.24 9.46 -9.05
C ALA A 107 3.72 8.07 -9.47
N ASN A 108 2.41 7.81 -9.33
CA ASN A 108 1.83 6.52 -9.72
C ASN A 108 1.58 6.40 -11.23
N THR A 109 1.55 7.51 -11.96
CA THR A 109 0.94 7.58 -13.29
C THR A 109 1.94 7.93 -14.40
N LYS A 110 1.67 7.41 -15.59
CA LYS A 110 2.37 7.72 -16.84
C LYS A 110 1.52 8.64 -17.68
N ALA A 111 1.83 9.93 -17.65
CA ALA A 111 0.99 10.92 -18.32
C ALA A 111 0.93 10.79 -19.84
N GLU A 112 1.97 10.21 -20.46
CA GLU A 112 1.97 9.87 -21.88
C GLU A 112 0.87 8.87 -22.27
N ARG A 113 0.28 8.19 -21.28
CA ARG A 113 -0.81 7.22 -21.44
C ARG A 113 -2.19 7.76 -21.07
N TRP A 114 -2.32 8.95 -20.46
CA TRP A 114 -3.62 9.52 -20.03
C TRP A 114 -4.66 9.60 -21.16
N ALA A 115 -4.21 9.69 -22.41
CA ALA A 115 -5.06 9.76 -23.60
C ALA A 115 -5.74 8.44 -23.98
N ILE A 116 -5.04 7.33 -23.73
CA ILE A 116 -5.38 6.00 -24.27
C ILE A 116 -5.71 5.00 -23.17
N ASP A 117 -5.35 5.32 -21.94
CA ASP A 117 -5.46 4.43 -20.81
C ASP A 117 -6.14 5.14 -19.62
N PRO A 118 -7.45 4.92 -19.42
CA PRO A 118 -8.19 5.49 -18.30
C PRO A 118 -7.59 5.11 -16.94
N TRP A 119 -6.92 3.96 -16.86
CA TRP A 119 -6.31 3.49 -15.61
C TRP A 119 -5.21 4.43 -15.15
N GLU A 120 -4.44 5.01 -16.06
CA GLU A 120 -3.38 5.95 -15.71
C GLU A 120 -3.95 7.24 -15.09
N ILE A 121 -5.17 7.65 -15.48
CA ILE A 121 -5.90 8.70 -14.76
C ILE A 121 -6.37 8.19 -13.38
N GLY A 122 -6.91 6.97 -13.30
CA GLY A 122 -7.31 6.34 -12.04
C GLY A 122 -6.20 6.33 -10.98
N LYS A 123 -4.96 6.01 -11.38
CA LYS A 123 -3.78 6.02 -10.50
C LYS A 123 -3.50 7.36 -9.83
N CYS A 124 -3.95 8.47 -10.41
CA CYS A 124 -3.82 9.79 -9.81
C CYS A 124 -4.63 9.94 -8.50
N TYR A 125 -5.64 9.10 -8.30
CA TYR A 125 -6.52 9.12 -7.11
C TYR A 125 -6.15 8.04 -6.08
N LEU A 126 -5.08 7.28 -6.32
CA LEU A 126 -4.54 6.31 -5.37
C LEU A 126 -3.61 6.99 -4.35
N PRO A 127 -3.35 6.36 -3.18
CA PRO A 127 -2.27 6.78 -2.28
C PRO A 127 -0.93 6.91 -3.01
N ARG A 128 -0.04 7.79 -2.55
CA ARG A 128 1.19 8.16 -3.28
C ARG A 128 2.13 6.99 -3.60
N ASP A 129 2.09 5.94 -2.81
CA ASP A 129 3.02 4.81 -2.89
C ASP A 129 2.28 3.49 -3.09
N GLY A 130 2.94 2.51 -3.70
CA GLY A 130 2.47 1.13 -3.80
C GLY A 130 1.62 0.78 -5.04
N TYR A 131 1.30 1.76 -5.91
CA TYR A 131 0.39 1.54 -7.04
C TYR A 131 0.98 1.84 -8.43
N SER A 132 2.24 2.29 -8.52
CA SER A 132 2.89 2.62 -9.80
C SER A 132 3.04 1.40 -10.73
N SER A 133 3.27 0.21 -10.16
CA SER A 133 3.43 -1.06 -10.87
C SER A 133 2.11 -1.79 -11.16
N VAL A 134 0.98 -1.34 -10.59
CA VAL A 134 -0.32 -1.99 -10.79
C VAL A 134 -0.82 -1.72 -12.21
N SER A 135 -1.16 -2.78 -12.94
CA SER A 135 -1.43 -2.73 -14.38
C SER A 135 -2.87 -2.35 -14.74
N SER A 136 -3.84 -2.55 -13.83
CA SER A 136 -5.26 -2.25 -14.08
C SER A 136 -6.06 -2.10 -12.78
N VAL A 137 -7.32 -1.66 -12.89
CA VAL A 137 -8.28 -1.63 -11.77
C VAL A 137 -8.50 -3.04 -11.21
N GLN A 138 -8.60 -4.05 -12.08
CA GLN A 138 -8.79 -5.46 -11.71
C GLN A 138 -7.63 -5.98 -10.85
N ALA A 139 -6.40 -5.60 -11.22
CA ALA A 139 -5.19 -5.95 -10.49
C ALA A 139 -5.00 -5.15 -9.19
N SER A 140 -5.75 -4.05 -9.00
CA SER A 140 -5.73 -3.27 -7.76
C SER A 140 -6.33 -4.07 -6.61
N ASP A 141 -5.86 -3.83 -5.39
CA ASP A 141 -6.52 -4.34 -4.20
C ASP A 141 -7.83 -3.56 -3.91
N PHE A 142 -8.62 -4.07 -2.96
CA PHE A 142 -9.86 -3.41 -2.54
C PHE A 142 -9.62 -1.97 -2.07
N ASN A 143 -8.53 -1.72 -1.33
CA ASN A 143 -8.23 -0.37 -0.85
C ASN A 143 -7.96 0.59 -2.00
N GLY A 144 -7.30 0.14 -3.07
CA GLY A 144 -7.09 0.94 -4.27
C GLY A 144 -8.39 1.27 -4.99
N VAL A 145 -9.29 0.29 -5.18
CA VAL A 145 -10.63 0.53 -5.78
C VAL A 145 -11.41 1.55 -4.96
N ILE A 146 -11.50 1.38 -3.64
CA ILE A 146 -12.19 2.32 -2.75
C ILE A 146 -11.50 3.69 -2.74
N SER A 147 -10.16 3.74 -2.78
CA SER A 147 -9.42 5.00 -2.78
C SER A 147 -9.70 5.84 -4.03
N ILE A 148 -9.82 5.22 -5.20
CA ILE A 148 -10.19 5.92 -6.44
C ILE A 148 -11.56 6.57 -6.27
N MET A 149 -12.54 5.79 -5.82
CA MET A 149 -13.90 6.28 -5.63
C MET A 149 -13.98 7.40 -4.56
N LEU A 150 -13.15 7.28 -3.52
CA LEU A 150 -13.14 8.23 -2.41
C LEU A 150 -12.40 9.52 -2.73
N ASN A 151 -11.33 9.46 -3.52
CA ASN A 151 -10.50 10.62 -3.83
C ASN A 151 -10.93 11.35 -5.10
N CYS A 152 -11.77 10.76 -5.94
CA CYS A 152 -12.29 11.38 -7.15
C CYS A 152 -13.75 11.84 -6.95
N THR A 153 -14.00 13.15 -7.07
CA THR A 153 -15.32 13.77 -6.83
C THR A 153 -16.40 13.28 -7.80
N HIS A 154 -16.02 12.86 -9.01
CA HIS A 154 -16.90 12.19 -9.97
C HIS A 154 -17.58 10.95 -9.37
N PHE A 155 -16.84 10.13 -8.62
CA PHE A 155 -17.38 8.94 -7.98
C PHE A 155 -18.19 9.27 -6.73
N GLN A 156 -17.82 10.31 -5.99
CA GLN A 156 -18.55 10.73 -4.80
C GLN A 156 -20.00 11.11 -5.14
N THR A 157 -20.22 11.78 -6.28
CA THR A 157 -21.57 12.10 -6.75
C THR A 157 -22.38 10.87 -7.13
N CYS A 158 -21.72 9.79 -7.57
CA CYS A 158 -22.36 8.53 -7.92
C CYS A 158 -22.74 7.67 -6.72
N VAL A 159 -22.03 7.84 -5.59
CA VAL A 159 -22.24 7.05 -4.37
C VAL A 159 -23.14 7.79 -3.40
N SER A 160 -22.72 8.95 -2.91
CA SER A 160 -23.49 9.72 -1.94
C SER A 160 -22.94 11.12 -1.80
N THR A 161 -23.83 12.10 -1.70
CA THR A 161 -23.46 13.48 -1.35
C THR A 161 -22.75 13.59 0.00
N ALA A 162 -22.91 12.59 0.89
CA ALA A 162 -22.18 12.48 2.15
C ALA A 162 -20.65 12.33 1.98
N CYS A 163 -20.18 11.96 0.79
CA CYS A 163 -18.75 11.80 0.49
C CYS A 163 -18.09 13.06 -0.08
N LEU A 164 -18.87 14.09 -0.41
CA LEU A 164 -18.35 15.36 -0.89
C LEU A 164 -17.56 16.10 0.20
N SER A 165 -16.70 17.01 -0.21
CA SER A 165 -15.90 17.84 0.68
C SER A 165 -16.33 19.31 0.57
N PRO A 166 -16.78 19.95 1.67
CA PRO A 166 -16.97 19.38 3.02
C PRO A 166 -18.18 18.44 3.12
N PRO A 167 -18.17 17.45 4.03
CA PRO A 167 -19.31 16.55 4.23
C PRO A 167 -20.47 17.28 4.95
N PRO A 168 -21.73 16.83 4.77
CA PRO A 168 -22.85 17.30 5.56
C PRO A 168 -22.65 16.98 7.06
N PRO A 169 -23.08 17.87 7.99
CA PRO A 169 -22.78 17.75 9.42
C PRO A 169 -23.26 16.44 10.08
N ASP A 170 -24.29 15.79 9.52
CA ASP A 170 -24.92 14.59 10.11
C ASP A 170 -24.73 13.31 9.27
N LYS A 171 -23.89 13.34 8.23
CA LYS A 171 -23.73 12.19 7.34
C LYS A 171 -22.29 11.75 7.21
N GLN A 172 -22.04 10.50 7.57
CA GLN A 172 -20.76 9.85 7.35
C GLN A 172 -20.72 9.23 5.95
N CYS A 173 -19.65 9.50 5.21
CA CYS A 173 -19.42 8.96 3.87
C CYS A 173 -19.39 7.41 3.88
N PRO A 174 -20.26 6.73 3.09
CA PRO A 174 -20.26 5.27 3.01
C PRO A 174 -18.92 4.67 2.58
N LEU A 175 -18.22 5.30 1.63
CA LEU A 175 -16.89 4.84 1.19
C LEU A 175 -15.87 4.86 2.33
N GLU A 176 -15.99 5.79 3.29
CA GLU A 176 -15.08 5.83 4.43
C GLU A 176 -15.34 4.71 5.43
N LYS A 177 -16.61 4.38 5.67
CA LYS A 177 -16.97 3.21 6.49
C LYS A 177 -16.45 1.92 5.87
N VAL A 178 -16.66 1.76 4.56
CA VAL A 178 -16.21 0.59 3.81
C VAL A 178 -14.67 0.50 3.75
N ARG A 179 -13.98 1.64 3.63
CA ARG A 179 -12.51 1.70 3.76
C ARG A 179 -12.03 1.30 5.16
N GLN A 180 -12.77 1.67 6.20
CA GLN A 180 -12.45 1.29 7.57
C GLN A 180 -12.60 -0.22 7.78
N ILE A 181 -13.72 -0.81 7.35
CA ILE A 181 -13.93 -2.27 7.36
C ILE A 181 -12.79 -2.99 6.65
N GLY A 182 -12.39 -2.51 5.46
CA GLY A 182 -11.28 -3.09 4.70
C GLY A 182 -9.94 -3.04 5.44
N ARG A 183 -9.73 -2.05 6.31
CA ARG A 183 -8.56 -1.97 7.19
C ARG A 183 -8.71 -2.90 8.39
N ASP A 184 -9.86 -2.89 9.05
CA ASP A 184 -10.12 -3.70 10.25
C ASP A 184 -9.95 -5.19 9.92
N VAL A 185 -10.54 -5.67 8.83
CA VAL A 185 -10.40 -7.08 8.42
C VAL A 185 -8.95 -7.45 8.07
N ARG A 186 -8.22 -6.60 7.34
CA ARG A 186 -6.84 -6.90 6.90
C ARG A 186 -5.77 -6.72 7.97
N HIS A 187 -6.00 -5.83 8.93
CA HIS A 187 -5.01 -5.50 9.97
C HIS A 187 -5.34 -6.09 11.34
N THR A 188 -6.38 -6.93 11.44
CA THR A 188 -6.58 -7.72 12.65
C THR A 188 -5.46 -8.74 12.77
N ALA A 189 -4.48 -8.48 13.64
CA ALA A 189 -3.32 -9.35 13.88
C ALA A 189 -3.68 -10.81 14.19
N ASN A 190 -4.91 -11.04 14.66
CA ASN A 190 -5.39 -12.36 15.06
C ASN A 190 -6.44 -12.96 14.11
N CYS A 191 -6.79 -12.30 12.99
CA CYS A 191 -7.83 -12.73 12.05
C CYS A 191 -9.17 -13.11 12.73
N LYS A 192 -9.68 -12.23 13.62
CA LYS A 192 -10.88 -12.47 14.44
C LYS A 192 -11.91 -11.38 14.21
N VAL A 193 -13.16 -11.79 13.99
CA VAL A 193 -14.30 -10.88 13.82
C VAL A 193 -15.46 -11.39 14.67
N THR A 194 -16.06 -10.53 15.49
CA THR A 194 -17.23 -10.91 16.29
C THR A 194 -18.48 -11.04 15.42
N ASP A 195 -19.52 -11.71 15.90
CA ASP A 195 -20.79 -11.79 15.15
C ASP A 195 -21.40 -10.40 14.91
N ALA A 196 -21.27 -9.49 15.89
CA ALA A 196 -21.75 -8.11 15.78
C ALA A 196 -20.98 -7.33 14.71
N ASP A 197 -19.65 -7.45 14.68
CA ASP A 197 -18.82 -6.83 13.65
C ASP A 197 -19.15 -7.37 12.27
N LEU A 198 -19.30 -8.69 12.13
CA LEU A 198 -19.64 -9.33 10.86
C LEU A 198 -20.99 -8.82 10.32
N GLN A 199 -22.01 -8.72 11.18
CA GLN A 199 -23.31 -8.16 10.80
C GLN A 199 -23.20 -6.69 10.38
N TYR A 200 -22.42 -5.89 11.12
CA TYR A 200 -22.15 -4.51 10.76
C TYR A 200 -21.43 -4.40 9.40
N PHE A 201 -20.49 -5.30 9.11
CA PHE A 201 -19.78 -5.35 7.84
C PHE A 201 -20.72 -5.65 6.67
N PHE A 202 -21.54 -6.71 6.78
CA PHE A 202 -22.51 -7.05 5.74
C PHE A 202 -23.50 -5.93 5.47
N LEU A 203 -24.03 -5.31 6.53
CA LEU A 203 -24.95 -4.18 6.41
C LEU A 203 -24.28 -3.02 5.66
N THR A 204 -23.08 -2.62 6.09
CA THR A 204 -22.38 -1.47 5.50
C THR A 204 -22.03 -1.71 4.03
N LEU A 205 -21.53 -2.89 3.68
CA LEU A 205 -21.20 -3.25 2.29
C LEU A 205 -22.47 -3.31 1.42
N SER A 206 -23.55 -3.90 1.93
CA SER A 206 -24.83 -4.00 1.22
C SER A 206 -25.48 -2.65 1.00
N THR A 207 -25.41 -1.75 1.99
CA THR A 207 -25.86 -0.36 1.89
C THR A 207 -25.07 0.39 0.83
N LEU A 208 -23.74 0.26 0.77
CA LEU A 208 -22.95 0.87 -0.30
C LEU A 208 -23.45 0.43 -1.68
N LEU A 209 -23.71 -0.86 -1.87
CA LEU A 209 -24.14 -1.40 -3.16
C LEU A 209 -25.62 -1.12 -3.49
N SER A 210 -26.46 -0.80 -2.50
CA SER A 210 -27.92 -0.64 -2.69
C SER A 210 -28.40 0.80 -2.68
N ASP A 211 -27.80 1.64 -1.83
CA ASP A 211 -28.32 2.98 -1.53
C ASP A 211 -27.56 4.07 -2.30
N SER A 212 -26.61 3.65 -3.13
CA SER A 212 -25.84 4.53 -4.00
C SER A 212 -26.62 4.88 -5.27
N VAL A 213 -26.54 6.15 -5.66
CA VAL A 213 -27.28 6.71 -6.80
C VAL A 213 -27.00 5.95 -8.10
N CYS A 214 -25.75 5.61 -8.37
CA CYS A 214 -25.36 4.92 -9.62
C CYS A 214 -25.18 3.41 -9.44
N LEU A 215 -24.67 2.94 -8.30
CA LEU A 215 -24.37 1.51 -8.12
C LEU A 215 -25.64 0.64 -8.08
N VAL A 216 -26.77 1.19 -7.65
CA VAL A 216 -28.04 0.42 -7.60
C VAL A 216 -28.49 -0.09 -8.97
N HIS A 217 -28.05 0.58 -10.05
CA HIS A 217 -28.34 0.21 -11.42
C HIS A 217 -27.21 -0.58 -12.09
N ASP A 218 -26.06 -0.72 -11.43
CA ASP A 218 -24.93 -1.45 -11.97
C ASP A 218 -25.13 -2.98 -11.83
N PRO A 219 -25.02 -3.76 -12.93
CA PRO A 219 -25.22 -5.20 -12.89
C PRO A 219 -24.21 -5.93 -12.01
N SER A 220 -22.94 -5.50 -12.01
CA SER A 220 -21.86 -6.12 -11.24
C SER A 220 -22.03 -5.84 -9.74
N ALA A 221 -22.40 -4.62 -9.36
CA ALA A 221 -22.76 -4.26 -7.99
C ALA A 221 -24.00 -5.03 -7.50
N THR A 222 -25.03 -5.15 -8.34
CA THR A 222 -26.25 -5.93 -8.02
C THR A 222 -25.93 -7.41 -7.80
N LYS A 223 -25.05 -7.99 -8.63
CA LYS A 223 -24.58 -9.37 -8.48
C LYS A 223 -23.79 -9.55 -7.19
N ALA A 224 -22.86 -8.65 -6.88
CA ALA A 224 -22.08 -8.69 -5.64
C ALA A 224 -23.00 -8.62 -4.42
N ARG A 225 -24.02 -7.75 -4.42
CA ARG A 225 -25.02 -7.68 -3.35
C ARG A 225 -25.75 -8.99 -3.13
N ARG A 226 -26.18 -9.67 -4.21
CA ARG A 226 -26.84 -10.99 -4.09
C ARG A 226 -25.91 -11.99 -3.42
N LYS A 227 -24.65 -12.05 -3.87
CA LYS A 227 -23.65 -12.91 -3.24
C LYS A 227 -23.43 -12.58 -1.76
N LEU A 228 -23.36 -11.30 -1.39
CA LEU A 228 -23.26 -10.89 0.03
C LEU A 228 -24.44 -11.39 0.86
N SER A 229 -25.66 -11.25 0.34
CA SER A 229 -26.87 -11.77 0.97
C SER A 229 -26.81 -13.29 1.11
N ASP A 230 -26.37 -14.01 0.08
CA ASP A 230 -26.24 -15.47 0.13
C ASP A 230 -25.20 -15.91 1.18
N LEU A 231 -24.05 -15.25 1.25
CA LEU A 231 -23.01 -15.51 2.26
C LEU A 231 -23.45 -15.17 3.68
N GLN A 232 -24.21 -14.09 3.87
CA GLN A 232 -24.76 -13.74 5.17
C GLN A 232 -25.76 -14.79 5.68
N ASN A 233 -26.48 -15.44 4.77
CA ASN A 233 -27.49 -16.45 5.07
C ASN A 233 -27.01 -17.90 4.91
N ASP A 234 -25.70 -18.12 4.71
CA ASP A 234 -25.09 -19.44 4.49
C ASP A 234 -25.68 -20.22 3.28
N ARG A 235 -26.09 -19.50 2.23
CA ARG A 235 -26.67 -20.03 0.97
C ARG A 235 -25.69 -19.97 -0.20
N ILE A 236 -24.41 -20.27 0.03
CA ILE A 236 -23.36 -20.18 -1.00
C ILE A 236 -23.52 -21.32 -2.02
N SER A 237 -23.45 -21.00 -3.31
CA SER A 237 -23.46 -22.01 -4.38
C SER A 237 -22.18 -22.86 -4.37
N LEU A 238 -22.24 -24.11 -4.85
CA LEU A 238 -21.06 -24.98 -4.96
C LEU A 238 -19.97 -24.38 -5.86
N ASP A 239 -20.36 -23.67 -6.92
CA ASP A 239 -19.43 -23.00 -7.84
C ASP A 239 -18.71 -21.83 -7.16
N ASP A 240 -19.44 -21.02 -6.38
CA ASP A 240 -18.84 -19.95 -5.60
C ASP A 240 -17.94 -20.53 -4.51
N LEU A 241 -18.34 -21.62 -3.84
CA LEU A 241 -17.52 -22.32 -2.87
C LEU A 241 -16.21 -22.84 -3.50
N GLY A 242 -16.28 -23.40 -4.72
CA GLY A 242 -15.09 -23.86 -5.46
C GLY A 242 -14.11 -22.72 -5.77
N LYS A 243 -14.62 -21.55 -6.18
CA LYS A 243 -13.79 -20.35 -6.39
C LYS A 243 -13.16 -19.86 -5.09
N LEU A 244 -13.92 -19.84 -4.00
CA LEU A 244 -13.43 -19.46 -2.68
C LEU A 244 -12.31 -20.36 -2.18
N VAL A 245 -12.42 -21.68 -2.40
CA VAL A 245 -11.36 -22.63 -2.04
C VAL A 245 -10.09 -22.38 -2.85
N ILE A 246 -10.21 -22.08 -4.15
CA ILE A 246 -9.06 -21.74 -4.99
C ILE A 246 -8.39 -20.45 -4.51
N GLU A 247 -9.16 -19.39 -4.24
CA GLU A 247 -8.64 -18.13 -3.71
C GLU A 247 -7.98 -18.32 -2.34
N ALA A 248 -8.61 -19.05 -1.43
CA ALA A 248 -8.06 -19.35 -0.11
C ALA A 248 -6.72 -20.09 -0.21
N ASN A 249 -6.61 -21.07 -1.11
CA ASN A 249 -5.36 -21.79 -1.35
C ASN A 249 -4.26 -20.89 -1.93
N GLN A 250 -4.61 -19.95 -2.81
CA GLN A 250 -3.65 -18.96 -3.31
C GLN A 250 -3.16 -18.04 -2.20
N ILE A 251 -4.06 -17.54 -1.35
CA ILE A 251 -3.72 -16.69 -0.20
C ILE A 251 -2.82 -17.45 0.78
N LEU A 252 -3.18 -18.69 1.13
CA LEU A 252 -2.36 -19.53 2.01
C LEU A 252 -0.97 -19.79 1.42
N THR A 253 -0.88 -20.06 0.13
CA THR A 253 0.40 -20.26 -0.56
C THR A 253 1.24 -18.98 -0.53
N GLN A 254 0.63 -17.82 -0.76
CA GLN A 254 1.33 -16.54 -0.73
C GLN A 254 1.77 -16.17 0.69
N ALA A 255 0.92 -16.37 1.70
CA ALA A 255 1.24 -16.16 3.10
C ALA A 255 2.41 -17.07 3.54
N LYS A 256 2.41 -18.33 3.11
CA LYS A 256 3.52 -19.26 3.37
C LYS A 256 4.84 -18.75 2.77
N ARG A 257 4.83 -18.30 1.51
CA ARG A 257 6.02 -17.71 0.88
C ARG A 257 6.52 -16.46 1.60
N PHE A 258 5.63 -15.59 2.06
CA PHE A 258 6.01 -14.42 2.86
C PHE A 258 6.61 -14.81 4.21
N SER A 259 6.04 -15.84 4.87
CA SER A 259 6.59 -16.37 6.13
C SER A 259 8.01 -16.93 5.93
N GLU A 260 8.22 -17.74 4.90
CA GLU A 260 9.53 -18.32 4.57
C GLU A 260 10.56 -17.25 4.23
N GLU A 261 10.16 -16.19 3.50
CA GLU A 261 11.02 -15.06 3.16
C GLU A 261 11.38 -14.22 4.40
N ALA A 262 10.41 -13.99 5.29
CA ALA A 262 10.64 -13.29 6.54
C ALA A 262 11.57 -14.07 7.47
N GLU A 263 11.37 -15.38 7.59
CA GLU A 263 12.26 -16.28 8.33
C GLU A 263 13.69 -16.26 7.77
N ARG A 264 13.85 -16.29 6.44
CA ARG A 264 15.16 -16.18 5.80
C ARG A 264 15.85 -14.86 6.13
N THR A 265 15.13 -13.75 5.98
CA THR A 265 15.66 -12.40 6.27
C THR A 265 16.06 -12.25 7.74
N LEU A 266 15.24 -12.78 8.66
CA LEU A 266 15.56 -12.78 10.09
C LEU A 266 16.80 -13.62 10.40
N LYS A 267 16.94 -14.78 9.75
CA LYS A 267 18.12 -15.63 9.89
C LYS A 267 19.39 -14.95 9.38
N GLU A 268 19.35 -14.36 8.19
CA GLU A 268 20.47 -13.58 7.65
C GLU A 268 20.85 -12.40 8.57
N GLY A 269 19.85 -11.75 9.18
CA GLY A 269 20.08 -10.69 10.17
C GLY A 269 20.71 -11.18 11.46
N LEU A 270 20.34 -12.38 11.94
CA LEU A 270 20.94 -13.02 13.12
C LEU A 270 22.39 -13.41 12.85
N ASP A 271 22.67 -14.06 11.72
CA ASP A 271 24.03 -14.46 11.33
C ASP A 271 24.94 -13.22 11.24
N ALA A 272 24.46 -12.14 10.61
CA ALA A 272 25.22 -10.88 10.53
C ALA A 272 25.43 -10.17 11.87
N LEU A 273 24.55 -10.39 12.86
CA LEU A 273 24.74 -9.90 14.23
C LEU A 273 25.75 -10.74 14.98
N GLU A 274 25.74 -12.06 14.78
CA GLU A 274 26.70 -12.99 15.37
C GLU A 274 28.12 -12.69 14.90
N ASP A 275 28.32 -12.47 13.59
CA ASP A 275 29.61 -12.06 13.01
C ASP A 275 30.13 -10.75 13.64
N LYS A 276 29.23 -9.79 13.89
CA LYS A 276 29.59 -8.51 14.52
C LYS A 276 29.96 -8.67 16.00
N ILE A 277 29.28 -9.58 16.70
CA ILE A 277 29.60 -9.90 18.10
C ILE A 277 30.98 -10.54 18.16
N GLN A 278 31.26 -11.57 17.35
CA GLN A 278 32.57 -12.22 17.29
C GLN A 278 33.70 -11.24 16.92
N ALA A 279 33.47 -10.39 15.92
CA ALA A 279 34.44 -9.34 15.55
C ALA A 279 34.67 -8.34 16.70
N GLY A 280 33.62 -8.01 17.45
CA GLY A 280 33.69 -7.17 18.64
C GLY A 280 34.49 -7.82 19.78
N GLU A 281 34.23 -9.10 20.06
CA GLU A 281 34.96 -9.89 21.07
C GLU A 281 36.45 -9.98 20.74
N GLN A 282 36.80 -10.29 19.49
CA GLN A 282 38.19 -10.33 19.05
C GLN A 282 38.87 -8.96 19.17
N SER A 283 38.15 -7.87 18.88
CA SER A 283 38.67 -6.51 19.04
C SER A 283 38.94 -6.17 20.50
N ILE A 284 38.07 -6.59 21.42
CA ILE A 284 38.23 -6.40 22.86
C ILE A 284 39.42 -7.22 23.38
N GLU A 285 39.52 -8.48 22.97
CA GLU A 285 40.63 -9.36 23.34
C GLU A 285 41.97 -8.78 22.91
N ASN A 286 42.09 -8.35 21.65
CA ASN A 286 43.29 -7.73 21.12
C ASN A 286 43.69 -6.47 21.91
N LYS A 287 42.74 -5.57 22.19
CA LYS A 287 42.99 -4.35 22.99
C LYS A 287 43.39 -4.66 24.42
N THR A 288 42.80 -5.71 25.00
CA THR A 288 43.12 -6.16 26.36
C THR A 288 44.54 -6.72 26.41
N GLN A 289 44.93 -7.56 25.43
CA GLN A 289 46.27 -8.11 25.33
C GLN A 289 47.32 -7.02 25.10
N GLU A 290 47.04 -6.04 24.24
CA GLU A 290 47.90 -4.86 24.06
C GLU A 290 48.09 -4.09 25.37
N SER A 291 47.01 -3.89 26.14
CA SER A 291 47.07 -3.19 27.43
C SER A 291 47.88 -3.97 28.46
N ILE A 292 47.71 -5.29 28.53
CA ILE A 292 48.50 -6.18 29.40
C ILE A 292 49.99 -6.09 29.04
N ASN A 293 50.33 -6.13 27.74
CA ASN A 293 51.71 -6.04 27.29
C ASN A 293 52.36 -4.70 27.66
N ARG A 294 51.62 -3.59 27.53
CA ARG A 294 52.09 -2.25 27.96
C ARG A 294 52.35 -2.20 29.47
N ILE A 295 51.46 -2.78 30.28
CA ILE A 295 51.63 -2.83 31.75
C ILE A 295 52.87 -3.65 32.13
N LYS A 296 53.07 -4.82 31.49
CA LYS A 296 54.26 -5.66 31.72
C LYS A 296 55.56 -4.94 31.38
N GLN A 297 55.59 -4.23 30.25
CA GLN A 297 56.76 -3.46 29.85
C GLN A 297 57.09 -2.35 30.87
N ALA A 298 56.08 -1.59 31.29
CA ALA A 298 56.26 -0.53 32.28
C ALA A 298 56.70 -1.06 33.67
N ALA A 299 56.27 -2.28 34.04
CA ALA A 299 56.71 -2.94 35.27
C ALA A 299 58.20 -3.32 35.19
N ASN A 300 58.64 -3.92 34.09
CA ASN A 300 60.05 -4.28 33.88
C ASN A 300 60.97 -3.05 33.86
N GLU A 301 60.53 -1.95 33.23
CA GLU A 301 61.27 -0.68 33.22
C GLU A 301 61.43 -0.11 34.64
N LYS A 302 60.40 -0.21 35.49
CA LYS A 302 60.49 0.21 36.90
C LYS A 302 61.45 -0.65 37.73
N GLU A 303 61.45 -1.97 37.54
CA GLU A 303 62.37 -2.87 38.25
C GLU A 303 63.84 -2.58 37.89
N LEU A 304 64.12 -2.27 36.62
CA LEU A 304 65.45 -1.84 36.16
C LEU A 304 65.85 -0.49 36.80
N ASP A 305 64.96 0.49 36.81
CA ASP A 305 65.21 1.80 37.45
C ASP A 305 65.42 1.69 38.97
N GLU A 306 64.78 0.72 39.65
CA GLU A 306 64.99 0.46 41.07
C GLU A 306 66.32 -0.27 41.33
N TYR A 307 66.70 -1.21 40.47
CA TYR A 307 68.00 -1.89 40.52
C TYR A 307 69.16 -0.90 40.34
N ASP A 308 69.09 -0.02 39.34
CA ASP A 308 70.12 0.99 39.08
C ASP A 308 70.24 2.00 40.23
N ARG A 309 69.12 2.40 40.85
CA ARG A 309 69.11 3.24 42.05
C ARG A 309 69.71 2.52 43.26
N GLY A 310 69.50 1.21 43.40
CA GLY A 310 70.11 0.38 44.42
C GLY A 310 71.64 0.36 44.33
N ILE A 311 72.18 0.11 43.13
CA ILE A 311 73.63 0.10 42.87
C ILE A 311 74.27 1.48 43.12
N ALA A 312 73.60 2.56 42.71
CA ALA A 312 74.08 3.92 42.96
C ALA A 312 74.11 4.25 44.47
N GLY A 313 73.13 3.76 45.23
CA GLY A 313 73.07 3.94 46.68
C GLY A 313 74.17 3.19 47.46
N GLU A 314 74.59 2.01 46.98
CA GLU A 314 75.70 1.25 47.59
C GLU A 314 77.07 1.87 47.30
N ARG A 315 77.28 2.42 46.09
CA ARG A 315 78.54 3.13 45.73
C ARG A 315 78.77 4.43 46.50
N LEU A 316 77.71 5.04 47.05
CA LEU A 316 77.81 6.24 47.87
C LEU A 316 78.05 5.94 49.36
N ARG A 317 77.95 4.67 49.78
CA ARG A 317 78.18 4.24 51.17
C ARG A 317 79.53 3.53 51.38
N ALA A 318 80.23 3.17 50.31
CA ALA A 318 81.59 2.65 50.31
C ALA A 318 82.61 3.78 50.14
#